data_AF-A0A3B0QUK3-F1
#
_entry.id   AF-A0A3B0QUK3-F1
#
_cell.length_a   1.000
_cell.length_b   1.000
_cell.length_c   1.000
_cell.angle_alpha   90.00
_cell.angle_beta   90.00
_cell.angle_gamma   90.00
#
_symmetry.space_group_name_H-M   'P 1'
#
loop_
_entity.id
_entity.type
_entity.pdbx_description
1 polymer ?
#
loop_
_entity_poly.entity_id
_entity_poly.type
_entity_poly.pdbx_seq_one_letter_code
_entity_poly.pdbx_strand_id
1 'polypeptide(L)' 'MRLYVSFLMIDTPNTLKLPWISDDKSYKIIKNKERMVLSVLDLSKSKTPIAMKAFEQFFGKNNTTRNWNTIERIVNK' A
#
# COMPACT_ATOMS: atom_id res chain seq x y z
N MET A 1 0.67 6.86 -12.43
CA MET A 1 0.74 6.53 -10.99
C MET A 1 -0.63 6.12 -10.46
N ARG A 2 -0.69 5.22 -9.47
CA ARG A 2 -1.88 4.85 -8.72
C ARG A 2 -1.62 4.99 -7.23
N LEU A 3 -2.60 5.55 -6.51
CA LEU A 3 -2.58 5.70 -5.06
C LEU A 3 -3.40 4.57 -4.44
N TYR A 4 -2.87 4.00 -3.36
CA TYR A 4 -3.48 2.89 -2.63
C TYR A 4 -3.54 3.18 -1.14
N VAL A 5 -4.63 2.72 -0.53
CA VAL A 5 -4.81 2.65 0.92
C VAL A 5 -5.04 1.19 1.28
N SER A 6 -4.29 0.71 2.27
CA SER A 6 -4.41 -0.64 2.79
C SER A 6 -4.80 -0.60 4.25
N PHE A 7 -5.92 -1.24 4.58
CA PHE A 7 -6.40 -1.38 5.96
C PHE A 7 -5.95 -2.73 6.52
N LEU A 8 -5.23 -2.70 7.63
CA LEU A 8 -4.70 -3.88 8.31
C LEU A 8 -5.72 -4.39 9.33
N MET A 9 -5.88 -5.71 9.43
CA MET A 9 -6.76 -6.30 10.44
C MET A 9 -6.20 -6.12 11.86
N ILE A 10 -4.88 -6.21 11.99
CA ILE A 10 -4.14 -6.10 13.26
C ILE A 10 -3.11 -4.99 13.08
N ASP A 11 -2.94 -4.16 14.11
CA ASP A 11 -1.84 -3.20 14.12
C ASP A 11 -0.52 -3.99 14.24
N THR A 12 0.28 -3.92 13.19
CA THR A 12 1.52 -4.69 13.11
C THR A 12 2.65 -3.72 13.39
N PRO A 13 3.27 -3.76 14.59
CA PRO A 13 4.46 -2.97 14.87
C PRO A 13 5.54 -3.43 13.90
N ASN A 14 5.78 -2.65 12.85
CA ASN A 14 6.81 -2.94 11.88
C ASN A 14 8.00 -2.00 12.08
N THR A 15 9.19 -2.50 11.77
CA THR A 15 10.44 -1.74 11.79
C THR A 15 10.73 -1.08 10.44
N LEU A 16 9.73 -0.98 9.56
CA LEU A 16 9.88 -0.47 8.21
C LEU A 16 10.25 1.01 8.27
N LYS A 17 11.46 1.35 7.80
CA LYS A 17 11.86 2.75 7.64
C LYS A 17 11.04 3.36 6.51
N LEU A 18 10.29 4.42 6.83
CA LEU A 18 9.46 5.13 5.88
C LEU A 18 10.13 6.44 5.41
N PRO A 19 9.99 6.80 4.12
CA PRO A 19 9.31 6.01 3.09
C PRO A 19 10.17 4.84 2.59
N TRP A 20 9.56 3.67 2.44
CA TRP A 20 10.20 2.51 1.82
C TRP A 20 9.93 2.52 0.31
N ILE A 21 10.92 2.13 -0.48
CA ILE A 21 10.87 2.11 -1.95
C ILE A 21 11.36 0.74 -2.42
N SER A 22 10.67 0.14 -3.38
CA SER A 22 11.11 -1.10 -4.03
C SER A 22 12.37 -0.89 -4.86
N ASP A 23 13.13 -1.95 -5.09
CA ASP A 23 14.40 -1.88 -5.83
C ASP A 23 14.23 -1.31 -7.26
N ASP A 24 13.12 -1.62 -7.91
CA ASP A 24 12.74 -1.12 -9.24
C ASP A 24 12.14 0.30 -9.22
N LYS A 25 12.03 0.92 -8.03
CA LYS A 25 11.41 2.23 -7.77
C LYS A 25 9.97 2.35 -8.26
N SER A 26 9.28 1.22 -8.48
CA SER A 26 7.90 1.20 -8.96
C SER A 26 6.89 1.29 -7.82
N TYR A 27 7.24 0.88 -6.61
CA TYR A 27 6.35 0.84 -5.46
C TYR A 27 6.95 1.56 -4.27
N LYS A 28 6.14 2.39 -3.62
CA LYS A 28 6.56 3.18 -2.45
C LYS A 28 5.52 3.09 -1.36
N ILE A 29 5.95 2.75 -0.15
CA ILE A 29 5.13 2.87 1.06
C ILE A 29 5.49 4.21 1.69
N ILE A 30 4.52 5.12 1.74
CA ILE A 30 4.75 6.51 2.17
C ILE A 30 4.56 6.65 3.67
N LYS A 31 3.48 6.06 4.19
CA LYS A 31 3.05 6.28 5.56
C LYS A 31 2.39 5.03 6.11
N ASN A 32 2.68 4.71 7.36
CA ASN A 32 1.92 3.80 8.19
C ASN A 32 1.38 4.61 9.37
N LYS A 33 0.08 4.48 9.67
CA LYS A 33 -0.55 5.06 10.84
C LYS A 33 -1.58 4.07 11.36
N GLU A 34 -1.40 3.60 12.60
CA GLU A 34 -2.27 2.60 13.23
C GLU A 34 -2.46 1.40 12.29
N ARG A 35 -3.70 1.16 11.84
CA ARG A 35 -4.04 0.07 10.92
C ARG A 35 -4.17 0.50 9.47
N MET A 36 -3.55 1.60 9.08
CA MET A 36 -3.65 2.13 7.71
C MET A 36 -2.26 2.39 7.11
N VAL A 37 -2.07 1.85 5.90
CA VAL A 37 -0.86 2.06 5.12
C VAL A 37 -1.19 2.78 3.82
N LEU A 38 -0.46 3.86 3.55
CA LEU A 38 -0.54 4.63 2.30
C LEU A 38 0.62 4.24 1.40
N SER A 39 0.30 3.89 0.15
CA SER A 39 1.30 3.49 -0.82
C SER A 39 0.99 3.98 -2.24
N VAL A 40 2.03 4.02 -3.08
CA VAL A 40 1.98 4.51 -4.45
C VAL A 40 2.63 3.50 -5.37
N LEU A 41 1.96 3.22 -6.48
CA LEU A 41 2.44 2.37 -7.55
C LEU A 41 2.61 3.17 -8.84
N ASP A 42 3.79 3.11 -9.42
CA ASP A 42 4.07 3.59 -10.76
C ASP A 42 3.79 2.49 -11.80
N LEU A 43 2.62 2.58 -12.44
CA LEU A 43 2.20 1.65 -13.48
C LEU A 43 3.06 1.69 -14.75
N SER A 44 3.85 2.74 -14.96
CA SER A 44 4.77 2.78 -16.10
C SER A 44 5.96 1.81 -15.94
N LYS A 45 6.23 1.38 -14.70
CA LYS A 45 7.39 0.55 -14.33
C LYS A 45 7.00 -0.85 -13.86
N SER A 46 5.85 -1.01 -13.23
CA SER A 46 5.45 -2.32 -12.69
C SER A 46 3.94 -2.51 -12.61
N LYS A 47 3.54 -3.78 -12.45
CA LYS A 47 2.14 -4.21 -12.35
C LYS A 47 1.76 -4.42 -10.88
N THR A 48 0.47 -4.25 -10.60
CA THR A 48 -0.13 -4.41 -9.27
C THR A 48 0.29 -5.68 -8.52
N PRO A 49 0.39 -6.89 -9.14
CA PRO A 49 0.73 -8.10 -8.40
C PRO A 49 2.11 -8.06 -7.71
N ILE A 50 3.09 -7.40 -8.34
CA ILE A 50 4.45 -7.28 -7.78
C ILE A 50 4.42 -6.36 -6.55
N ALA A 51 3.72 -5.24 -6.66
CA ALA A 51 3.53 -4.30 -5.55
C ALA A 51 2.80 -4.95 -4.36
N MET A 52 1.75 -5.74 -4.63
CA MET A 52 1.03 -6.46 -3.57
C MET A 52 1.91 -7.52 -2.91
N LYS A 53 2.75 -8.23 -3.67
CA LYS A 53 3.70 -9.18 -3.10
C LYS A 53 4.69 -8.51 -2.14
N ALA A 54 5.23 -7.35 -2.52
CA ALA A 54 6.10 -6.56 -1.65
C ALA A 54 5.37 -6.07 -0.39
N PHE A 55 4.12 -5.61 -0.54
CA PHE A 55 3.29 -5.21 0.61
C PHE A 55 3.04 -6.37 1.58
N GLU A 56 2.68 -7.55 1.08
CA GLU A 56 2.41 -8.75 1.87
C GLU A 56 3.62 -9.22 2.68
N GLN A 57 4.85 -8.97 2.22
CA GLN A 57 6.07 -9.31 2.97
C GLN A 57 6.20 -8.49 4.26
N PHE A 58 5.70 -7.25 4.29
CA PHE A 58 5.80 -6.37 5.45
C PHE A 58 4.58 -6.42 6.36
N PHE A 59 3.39 -6.64 5.79
CA PHE A 59 2.12 -6.47 6.52
C PHE A 59 1.22 -7.72 6.49
N GLY A 60 1.67 -8.80 5.85
CA GLY A 60 0.89 -10.03 5.71
C GLY A 60 -0.30 -9.92 4.75
N LYS A 61 -1.06 -11.02 4.66
CA LYS A 61 -2.14 -11.18 3.68
C LYS A 61 -3.52 -10.72 4.18
N ASN A 62 -3.72 -10.62 5.48
CA ASN A 62 -4.98 -10.15 6.07
C ASN A 62 -5.06 -8.62 6.07
N ASN A 63 -5.22 -8.07 4.87
CA ASN A 63 -5.41 -6.65 4.65
C ASN A 63 -6.50 -6.40 3.60
N THR A 64 -7.08 -5.20 3.64
CA THR A 64 -7.99 -4.72 2.61
C THR A 64 -7.32 -3.58 1.87
N THR A 65 -6.76 -3.87 0.69
CA THR A 65 -6.17 -2.86 -0.18
C THR A 65 -7.20 -2.33 -1.18
N ARG A 66 -7.27 -1.00 -1.33
CA ARG A 66 -8.15 -0.31 -2.28
C ARG A 66 -7.39 0.78 -3.01
N ASN A 67 -7.72 0.99 -4.28
CA ASN A 67 -7.23 2.17 -5.01
C ASN A 67 -7.97 3.42 -4.52
N TRP A 68 -7.32 4.58 -4.66
CA TRP A 68 -7.89 5.85 -4.19
C TRP A 68 -9.23 6.20 -4.84
N ASN A 69 -9.38 5.94 -6.15
CA ASN A 69 -10.66 6.16 -6.83
C ASN A 69 -11.82 5.36 -6.20
N THR A 70 -11.55 4.16 -5.66
CA THR A 70 -12.56 3.39 -4.92
C THR A 70 -12.87 4.02 -3.57
N ILE A 71 -11.85 4.55 -2.89
CA ILE A 71 -12.05 5.30 -1.64
C ILE A 71 -12.92 6.54 -1.90
N GLU A 72 -12.60 7.34 -2.92
CA GLU A 72 -13.41 8.50 -3.31
C GLU A 72 -14.86 8.12 -3.59
N ARG A 73 -15.09 7.02 -4.31
CA ARG A 73 -16.44 6.51 -4.57
C ARG A 73 -17.16 6.05 -3.29
N ILE A 74 -16.45 5.55 -2.29
CA ILE A 74 -17.05 5.14 -1.01
C ILE A 74 -17.39 6.37 -0.16
N VAL A 75 -16.51 7.39 -0.14
CA VAL A 75 -16.69 8.62 0.64
C VAL A 75 -17.81 9.50 0.06
N ASN A 76 -17.98 9.50 -1.25
CA ASN A 76 -19.01 10.27 -1.95
C ASN A 76 -20.37 9.55 -2.03
N LYS A 77 -20.56 8.45 -1.29
CA LYS A 77 -21.84 7.78 -1.11
C LYS A 77 -22.48 8.23 0.19
#